data_AF-A0A6G9H9Z5-F1
#
_entry.id   AF-A0A6G9H9Z5-F1
#
_cell.length_a   1.000
_cell.length_b   1.000
_cell.length_c   1.000
_cell.angle_alpha   90.00
_cell.angle_beta   90.00
_cell.angle_gamma   90.00
#
_symmetry.space_group_name_H-M   'P 1'
#
loop_
_entity.id
_entity.type
_entity.pdbx_description
1 polymer ?
#
loop_
_entity_poly.entity_id
_entity_poly.type
_entity_poly.pdbx_seq_one_letter_code
_entity_poly.pdbx_strand_id
1 'polypeptide(L)'
;MVVCVACVVFLLTLDLWGPSYAPLDGLTAGLVFTASCVTWALLTLQDGVLTGLRKAFWVPVGNAVFSIGKLLLLVAFATAMPVLGVFVSWAAAIALSVLPLGWLIFRKLIPRQAEADHDREPLSPRDIGRFLAGDSVGALFSLAMINLLPVMVAVRFDAAHNAFFYTAYTVGGTMEFMAINMASSLTAHASHRPERLAEGVRGALRRMTVLLVPVVLVLVVFAPQVLAPFGADYASHGTTVLRLLAAAALPRVVVELYIGVLRVQGRTGMLAVLQGGMCLLVLGSATVLLGPTGISGAGLAMLGSMTLVALVAAPGLRAALSGRPPRATWPARGARVARLARREGAGAGAGGLRQEGGEPRTVPPDDGYGTNWARRTAYPHHASRQRPHPSGSPAVGVPVGAARRPAVGSAREDRWITLLWLLLGLAAGLIWSPLVRVVPLGQAPLTGRELLDALPPLTLAGGILLVVVQCAAASLVRPRPVLLGTGLLISFASLHAAPPLLGVRPDRAAGPWHGPVADVLTDAVGHLHLPSGGGAFGRDDVLRALPVALQLLCLGLAALALWAVRADGRVVAGVLWVLVITGWAAQQAFAAAPVPVFLGVAGVAGVALAVRALLVRRYGAGSG
;
A
#
# COMPACT_ATOMS: atom_id res chain seq x y z
N MET A 1 1.26 -29.07 3.49
CA MET A 1 0.40 -30.11 2.87
C MET A 1 -0.39 -29.57 1.70
N VAL A 2 -1.41 -28.71 1.89
CA VAL A 2 -2.18 -28.14 0.76
C VAL A 2 -1.28 -27.48 -0.30
N VAL A 3 -0.33 -26.64 0.13
CA VAL A 3 0.65 -26.00 -0.77
C VAL A 3 1.49 -27.03 -1.53
N CYS A 4 2.00 -28.06 -0.85
CA CYS A 4 2.79 -29.12 -1.48
C CYS A 4 1.99 -29.87 -2.54
N VAL A 5 0.73 -30.23 -2.25
CA VAL A 5 -0.15 -30.90 -3.22
C VAL A 5 -0.40 -30.01 -4.43
N ALA A 6 -0.68 -28.72 -4.22
CA ALA A 6 -0.86 -27.77 -5.30
C ALA A 6 0.41 -27.61 -6.16
N CYS A 7 1.60 -27.56 -5.53
CA CYS A 7 2.88 -27.55 -6.24
C CYS A 7 3.09 -28.83 -7.06
N VAL A 8 2.78 -30.01 -6.51
CA VAL A 8 2.90 -31.27 -7.26
C VAL A 8 1.98 -31.27 -8.47
N VAL A 9 0.72 -30.84 -8.32
CA VAL A 9 -0.22 -30.73 -9.45
C VAL A 9 0.30 -29.73 -10.49
N PHE A 10 0.82 -28.58 -10.07
CA PHE A 10 1.43 -27.60 -10.98
C PHE A 10 2.65 -28.17 -11.72
N LEU A 11 3.56 -28.84 -11.01
CA LEU A 11 4.76 -29.45 -11.59
C LEU A 11 4.41 -30.57 -12.58
N LEU A 12 3.40 -31.38 -12.27
CA LEU A 12 2.89 -32.42 -13.19
C LEU A 12 2.16 -31.86 -14.42
N THR A 13 1.75 -30.59 -14.37
CA THR A 13 1.06 -29.93 -15.49
C THR A 13 1.95 -28.93 -16.21
N LEU A 14 3.27 -28.87 -15.93
CA LEU A 14 4.20 -27.87 -16.49
C LEU A 14 4.13 -27.74 -18.01
N ASP A 15 3.98 -28.86 -18.72
CA ASP A 15 3.85 -28.89 -20.18
C ASP A 15 2.66 -28.07 -20.71
N LEU A 16 1.64 -27.85 -19.88
CA LEU A 16 0.44 -27.07 -20.20
C LEU A 16 0.61 -25.56 -19.95
N TRP A 17 1.64 -25.14 -19.21
CA TRP A 17 1.85 -23.73 -18.80
C TRP A 17 2.86 -22.98 -19.68
N GLY A 18 3.40 -23.63 -20.71
CA GLY A 18 4.22 -23.00 -21.74
C GLY A 18 5.71 -22.81 -21.37
N PRO A 19 6.52 -22.28 -22.32
CA PRO A 19 7.98 -22.30 -22.22
C PRO A 19 8.55 -21.47 -21.07
N SER A 20 7.80 -20.46 -20.61
CA SER A 20 8.20 -19.57 -19.50
C SER A 20 8.48 -20.32 -18.20
N TYR A 21 7.94 -21.53 -18.02
CA TYR A 21 8.13 -22.38 -16.84
C TYR A 21 9.06 -23.56 -17.05
N ALA A 22 9.60 -23.74 -18.26
CA ALA A 22 10.57 -24.80 -18.58
C ALA A 22 11.80 -24.84 -17.62
N PRO A 23 12.31 -23.70 -17.07
CA PRO A 23 13.40 -23.76 -16.09
C PRO A 23 13.05 -24.48 -14.77
N LEU A 24 11.77 -24.79 -14.52
CA LEU A 24 11.32 -25.56 -13.36
C LEU A 24 11.31 -27.08 -13.63
N ASP A 25 11.66 -27.50 -14.84
CA ASP A 25 11.76 -28.92 -15.19
C ASP A 25 12.91 -29.60 -14.42
N GLY A 26 12.68 -30.86 -14.03
CA GLY A 26 13.59 -31.65 -13.22
C GLY A 26 13.32 -31.63 -11.69
N LEU A 27 13.73 -32.72 -11.03
CA LEU A 27 13.42 -32.98 -9.63
C LEU A 27 13.97 -31.90 -8.68
N THR A 28 15.21 -31.45 -8.90
CA THR A 28 15.84 -30.44 -8.04
C THR A 28 15.14 -29.09 -8.12
N ALA A 29 14.83 -28.63 -9.33
CA ALA A 29 14.11 -27.36 -9.55
C ALA A 29 12.69 -27.43 -8.95
N GLY A 30 11.99 -28.54 -9.16
CA GLY A 30 10.67 -28.79 -8.56
C GLY A 30 10.68 -28.82 -7.03
N LEU A 31 11.70 -29.43 -6.41
CA LEU A 31 11.87 -29.44 -4.95
C LEU A 31 12.17 -28.05 -4.39
N VAL A 32 13.06 -27.29 -5.02
CA VAL A 32 13.38 -25.92 -4.62
C VAL A 32 12.16 -25.01 -4.80
N PHE A 33 11.42 -25.16 -5.89
CA PHE A 33 10.16 -24.46 -6.12
C PHE A 33 9.13 -24.77 -5.04
N THR A 34 8.93 -26.05 -4.71
CA THR A 34 7.99 -26.47 -3.67
C THR A 34 8.41 -25.93 -2.30
N ALA A 35 9.69 -26.01 -1.95
CA ALA A 35 10.22 -25.44 -0.72
C ALA A 35 10.01 -23.92 -0.67
N SER A 36 10.21 -23.21 -1.78
CA SER A 36 10.00 -21.77 -1.88
C SER A 36 8.52 -21.40 -1.67
N CYS A 37 7.60 -22.12 -2.31
CA CYS A 37 6.16 -21.95 -2.12
C CYS A 37 5.71 -22.22 -0.68
N VAL A 38 6.25 -23.28 -0.04
CA VAL A 38 6.00 -23.56 1.38
C VAL A 38 6.51 -22.43 2.26
N THR A 39 7.72 -21.94 2.01
CA THR A 39 8.32 -20.86 2.80
C THR A 39 7.55 -19.55 2.62
N TRP A 40 7.07 -19.24 1.41
CA TRP A 40 6.19 -18.10 1.15
C TRP A 40 4.86 -18.19 1.92
N ALA A 41 4.24 -19.38 1.93
CA ALA A 41 3.04 -19.62 2.70
C ALA A 41 3.28 -19.46 4.21
N LEU A 42 4.42 -19.94 4.71
CA LEU A 42 4.82 -19.75 6.10
C LEU A 42 5.03 -18.28 6.45
N LEU A 43 5.70 -17.49 5.59
CA LEU A 43 5.87 -16.05 5.80
C LEU A 43 4.51 -15.34 5.97
N THR A 44 3.58 -15.64 5.07
CA THR A 44 2.23 -15.06 5.10
C THR A 44 1.47 -15.46 6.38
N LEU A 45 1.61 -16.71 6.83
CA LEU A 45 1.02 -17.18 8.09
C LEU A 45 1.66 -16.53 9.32
N GLN A 46 2.98 -16.32 9.31
CA GLN A 46 3.70 -15.67 10.41
C GLN A 46 3.20 -14.24 10.64
N ASP A 47 2.94 -13.48 9.57
CA ASP A 47 2.37 -12.14 9.68
C ASP A 47 1.00 -12.16 10.38
N GLY A 48 0.18 -13.14 10.02
CA GLY A 48 -1.09 -13.46 10.68
C GLY A 48 -0.93 -13.74 12.18
N VAL A 49 -0.04 -14.67 12.52
CA VAL A 49 0.21 -15.11 13.90
C VAL A 49 0.77 -13.98 14.76
N LEU A 50 1.79 -13.27 14.29
CA LEU A 50 2.43 -12.16 15.01
C LEU A 50 1.40 -11.09 15.38
N THR A 51 0.44 -10.87 14.51
CA THR A 51 -0.57 -9.86 14.77
C THR A 51 -1.69 -10.37 15.67
N GLY A 52 -2.09 -11.64 15.53
CA GLY A 52 -2.96 -12.30 16.51
C GLY A 52 -2.38 -12.23 17.94
N LEU A 53 -1.06 -12.41 18.07
CA LEU A 53 -0.30 -12.30 19.33
C LEU A 53 -0.07 -10.84 19.79
N ARG A 54 -0.66 -9.85 19.10
CA ARG A 54 -0.49 -8.41 19.38
C ARG A 54 0.97 -7.95 19.33
N LYS A 55 1.80 -8.61 18.52
CA LYS A 55 3.22 -8.30 18.25
C LYS A 55 3.45 -7.85 16.81
N ALA A 56 2.47 -7.13 16.23
CA ALA A 56 2.48 -6.63 14.86
C ALA A 56 3.70 -5.75 14.48
N PHE A 57 4.49 -5.27 15.45
CA PHE A 57 5.77 -4.61 15.19
C PHE A 57 6.78 -5.51 14.45
N TRP A 58 6.73 -6.83 14.64
CA TRP A 58 7.63 -7.76 13.96
C TRP A 58 7.27 -8.01 12.50
N VAL A 59 6.04 -7.71 12.08
CA VAL A 59 5.58 -7.82 10.69
C VAL A 59 6.36 -6.88 9.74
N PRO A 60 6.46 -5.57 9.99
CA PRO A 60 7.27 -4.70 9.14
C PRO A 60 8.77 -5.00 9.25
N VAL A 61 9.27 -5.49 10.40
CA VAL A 61 10.67 -5.93 10.54
C VAL A 61 10.96 -7.11 9.61
N GLY A 62 10.10 -8.14 9.64
CA GLY A 62 10.21 -9.29 8.75
C GLY A 62 10.14 -8.93 7.28
N ASN A 63 9.18 -8.09 6.91
CA ASN A 63 9.03 -7.62 5.54
C ASN A 63 10.20 -6.73 5.09
N ALA A 64 10.81 -5.95 6.00
CA ALA A 64 12.03 -5.20 5.72
C ALA A 64 13.24 -6.11 5.50
N VAL A 65 13.44 -7.12 6.36
CA VAL A 65 14.50 -8.13 6.19
C VAL A 65 14.33 -8.87 4.87
N PHE A 66 13.11 -9.30 4.55
CA PHE A 66 12.80 -9.92 3.27
C PHE A 66 13.12 -8.98 2.09
N SER A 67 12.65 -7.74 2.14
CA SER A 67 12.79 -6.80 1.02
C SER A 67 14.24 -6.37 0.79
N ILE A 68 14.97 -6.05 1.86
CA ILE A 68 16.39 -5.68 1.81
C ILE A 68 17.23 -6.88 1.41
N GLY A 69 17.00 -8.04 2.04
CA GLY A 69 17.68 -9.29 1.72
C GLY A 69 17.50 -9.66 0.25
N LYS A 70 16.27 -9.57 -0.27
CA LYS A 70 15.97 -9.80 -1.69
C LYS A 70 16.78 -8.87 -2.59
N LEU A 71 16.81 -7.57 -2.28
CA LEU A 71 17.53 -6.59 -3.10
C LEU A 71 19.04 -6.88 -3.13
N LEU A 72 19.65 -7.15 -1.97
CA LEU A 72 21.08 -7.47 -1.87
C LEU A 72 21.42 -8.78 -2.58
N LEU A 73 20.61 -9.82 -2.37
CA LEU A 73 20.79 -11.12 -3.02
C LEU A 73 20.56 -11.04 -4.53
N LEU A 74 19.63 -10.21 -4.98
CA LEU A 74 19.39 -9.98 -6.41
C LEU A 74 20.64 -9.38 -7.06
N VAL A 75 21.24 -8.35 -6.44
CA VAL A 75 22.50 -7.76 -6.94
C VAL A 75 23.62 -8.80 -6.97
N ALA A 76 23.73 -9.62 -5.91
CA ALA A 76 24.75 -10.67 -5.85
C ALA A 76 24.56 -11.76 -6.92
N PHE A 77 23.31 -12.17 -7.19
CA PHE A 77 23.00 -13.25 -8.14
C PHE A 77 22.75 -12.77 -9.57
N ALA A 78 22.64 -11.47 -9.82
CA ALA A 78 22.37 -10.90 -11.14
C ALA A 78 23.43 -11.31 -12.19
N THR A 79 24.69 -11.47 -11.79
CA THR A 79 25.78 -11.88 -12.69
C THR A 79 26.09 -13.38 -12.60
N ALA A 80 25.87 -14.00 -11.44
CA ALA A 80 26.22 -15.40 -11.20
C ALA A 80 25.18 -16.39 -11.76
N MET A 81 23.90 -16.02 -11.80
CA MET A 81 22.81 -16.88 -12.26
C MET A 81 21.83 -16.11 -13.16
N PRO A 82 22.11 -15.95 -14.46
CA PRO A 82 21.30 -15.11 -15.36
C PRO A 82 19.85 -15.58 -15.50
N VAL A 83 19.59 -16.88 -15.39
CA VAL A 83 18.25 -17.48 -15.60
C VAL A 83 17.46 -17.59 -14.29
N LEU A 84 18.07 -18.13 -13.23
CA LEU A 84 17.39 -18.40 -11.95
C LEU A 84 17.73 -17.41 -10.84
N GLY A 85 18.65 -16.48 -11.04
CA GLY A 85 19.15 -15.58 -9.98
C GLY A 85 18.05 -14.73 -9.36
N VAL A 86 17.08 -14.28 -10.16
CA VAL A 86 15.89 -13.57 -9.66
C VAL A 86 15.07 -14.47 -8.72
N PHE A 87 14.78 -15.69 -9.15
CA PHE A 87 14.01 -16.66 -8.37
C PHE A 87 14.74 -17.07 -7.07
N VAL A 88 16.03 -17.38 -7.16
CA VAL A 88 16.87 -17.77 -6.01
C VAL A 88 17.01 -16.63 -5.01
N SER A 89 17.18 -15.39 -5.48
CA SER A 89 17.23 -14.21 -4.60
C SER A 89 15.95 -14.06 -3.76
N TRP A 90 14.80 -14.30 -4.38
CA TRP A 90 13.51 -14.31 -3.69
C TRP A 90 13.43 -15.45 -2.67
N ALA A 91 13.69 -16.68 -3.09
CA ALA A 91 13.61 -17.86 -2.21
C ALA A 91 14.50 -17.72 -0.98
N ALA A 92 15.76 -17.32 -1.18
CA ALA A 92 16.73 -17.11 -0.10
C ALA A 92 16.33 -15.95 0.82
N ALA A 93 15.81 -14.84 0.28
CA ALA A 93 15.33 -13.72 1.09
C ALA A 93 14.12 -14.09 1.96
N ILE A 94 13.20 -14.91 1.44
CA ILE A 94 12.06 -15.42 2.22
C ILE A 94 12.60 -16.26 3.38
N ALA A 95 13.54 -17.17 3.11
CA ALA A 95 14.14 -18.02 4.15
C ALA A 95 14.84 -17.19 5.24
N LEU A 96 15.57 -16.13 4.84
CA LEU A 96 16.23 -15.19 5.76
C LEU A 96 15.25 -14.50 6.71
N SER A 97 14.02 -14.25 6.27
CA SER A 97 12.96 -13.65 7.09
C SER A 97 12.22 -14.70 7.94
N VAL A 98 11.82 -15.81 7.32
CA VAL A 98 10.94 -16.82 7.92
C VAL A 98 11.63 -17.59 9.05
N LEU A 99 12.92 -17.93 8.92
CA LEU A 99 13.60 -18.75 9.92
C LEU A 99 13.76 -18.03 11.27
N PRO A 100 14.27 -16.76 11.33
CA PRO A 100 14.38 -16.05 12.61
C PRO A 100 13.03 -15.72 13.24
N LEU A 101 12.04 -15.31 12.43
CA LEU A 101 10.69 -15.02 12.92
C LEU A 101 9.99 -16.28 13.42
N GLY A 102 10.12 -17.38 12.69
CA GLY A 102 9.59 -18.68 13.09
C GLY A 102 10.16 -19.11 14.43
N TRP A 103 11.47 -19.02 14.60
CA TRP A 103 12.13 -19.30 15.87
C TRP A 103 11.60 -18.42 17.01
N LEU A 104 11.45 -17.11 16.78
CA LEU A 104 10.91 -16.17 17.77
C LEU A 104 9.47 -16.53 18.16
N ILE A 105 8.63 -16.86 17.17
CA ILE A 105 7.22 -17.21 17.36
C ILE A 105 7.11 -18.48 18.19
N PHE A 106 7.73 -19.58 17.75
CA PHE A 106 7.60 -20.89 18.40
C PHE A 106 8.30 -20.96 19.75
N ARG A 107 9.47 -20.33 19.90
CA ARG A 107 10.27 -20.47 21.13
C ARG A 107 9.92 -19.45 22.20
N LYS A 108 9.42 -18.26 21.84
CA LYS A 108 9.19 -17.18 22.82
C LYS A 108 7.76 -16.66 22.84
N LEU A 109 7.11 -16.46 21.69
CA LEU A 109 5.83 -15.75 21.67
C LEU A 109 4.64 -16.66 21.96
N ILE A 110 4.60 -17.87 21.38
CA ILE A 110 3.54 -18.85 21.63
C ILE A 110 3.56 -19.34 23.09
N PRO A 111 4.70 -19.78 23.67
CA PRO A 111 4.73 -20.26 25.05
C PRO A 111 4.25 -19.20 26.06
N ARG A 112 4.72 -17.95 25.90
CA ARG A 112 4.30 -16.83 26.76
C ARG A 112 2.82 -16.50 26.67
N GLN A 113 2.21 -16.67 25.50
CA GLN A 113 0.78 -16.46 25.34
C GLN A 113 -0.03 -17.63 25.90
N ALA A 114 0.45 -18.86 25.72
CA ALA A 114 -0.16 -20.06 26.30
C ALA A 114 -0.15 -20.02 27.84
N GLU A 115 0.94 -19.53 28.44
CA GLU A 115 1.00 -19.26 29.88
C GLU A 115 -0.01 -18.21 30.33
N ALA A 116 -0.21 -17.14 29.54
CA ALA A 116 -1.12 -16.04 29.87
C ALA A 116 -2.61 -16.38 29.67
N ASP A 117 -2.93 -17.34 28.78
CA ASP A 117 -4.28 -17.78 28.47
C ASP A 117 -4.60 -19.17 29.05
N HIS A 118 -3.84 -19.64 30.05
CA HIS A 118 -4.00 -20.97 30.65
C HIS A 118 -5.43 -21.27 31.14
N ASP A 119 -6.16 -20.24 31.58
CA ASP A 119 -7.51 -20.38 32.13
C ASP A 119 -8.62 -20.23 31.06
N ARG A 120 -8.27 -20.17 29.78
CA ARG A 120 -9.22 -20.04 28.68
C ARG A 120 -9.40 -21.35 27.96
N GLU A 121 -10.66 -21.76 27.79
CA GLU A 121 -10.99 -22.94 27.02
C GLU A 121 -10.62 -22.75 25.54
N PRO A 122 -9.87 -23.69 24.92
CA PRO A 122 -9.49 -23.61 23.52
C PRO A 122 -10.73 -23.55 22.62
N LEU A 123 -10.70 -22.68 21.61
CA LEU A 123 -11.76 -22.64 20.60
C LEU A 123 -11.85 -23.97 19.86
N SER A 124 -13.07 -24.47 19.65
CA SER A 124 -13.28 -25.70 18.89
C SER A 124 -12.75 -25.53 17.45
N PRO A 125 -12.06 -26.54 16.88
CA PRO A 125 -11.69 -26.57 15.46
C PRO A 125 -12.89 -26.36 14.52
N ARG A 126 -14.09 -26.73 14.97
CA ARG A 126 -15.35 -26.53 14.23
C ARG A 126 -15.76 -25.05 14.15
N ASP A 127 -15.50 -24.28 15.21
CA ASP A 127 -15.77 -22.85 15.25
C ASP A 127 -14.74 -22.08 14.40
N ILE A 128 -13.48 -22.51 14.43
CA ILE A 128 -12.42 -22.01 13.55
C ILE A 128 -12.76 -22.32 12.09
N GLY A 129 -13.18 -23.55 11.78
CA GLY A 129 -13.54 -23.98 10.44
C GLY A 129 -14.77 -23.24 9.88
N ARG A 130 -15.81 -23.01 10.68
CA ARG A 130 -16.99 -22.25 10.27
C ARG A 130 -16.68 -20.77 10.04
N PHE A 131 -15.78 -20.19 10.82
CA PHE A 131 -15.28 -18.83 10.63
C PHE A 131 -14.47 -18.71 9.33
N LEU A 132 -13.56 -19.65 9.07
CA LEU A 132 -12.74 -19.68 7.87
C LEU A 132 -13.58 -19.93 6.60
N ALA A 133 -14.60 -20.79 6.64
CA ALA A 133 -15.35 -21.17 5.44
C ALA A 133 -16.05 -19.98 4.72
N GLY A 134 -16.48 -18.96 5.46
CA GLY A 134 -17.24 -17.84 4.89
C GLY A 134 -16.38 -16.72 4.28
N ASP A 135 -15.31 -16.33 4.95
CA ASP A 135 -14.43 -15.22 4.51
C ASP A 135 -13.25 -15.73 3.65
N SER A 136 -12.72 -16.93 3.94
CA SER A 136 -11.57 -17.47 3.22
C SER A 136 -11.90 -17.84 1.78
N VAL A 137 -13.10 -18.34 1.48
CA VAL A 137 -13.49 -18.69 0.10
C VAL A 137 -13.48 -17.45 -0.80
N GLY A 138 -14.06 -16.36 -0.32
CA GLY A 138 -14.04 -15.09 -1.03
C GLY A 138 -12.63 -14.52 -1.19
N ALA A 139 -11.81 -14.59 -0.13
CA ALA A 139 -10.41 -14.18 -0.17
C ALA A 139 -9.59 -15.01 -1.17
N LEU A 140 -9.83 -16.32 -1.26
CA LEU A 140 -9.19 -17.21 -2.22
C LEU A 140 -9.51 -16.81 -3.66
N PHE A 141 -10.76 -16.51 -3.99
CA PHE A 141 -11.11 -16.01 -5.33
C PHE A 141 -10.45 -14.68 -5.65
N SER A 142 -10.38 -13.77 -4.68
CA SER A 142 -9.67 -12.49 -4.86
C SER A 142 -8.17 -12.70 -5.09
N LEU A 143 -7.53 -13.61 -4.33
CA LEU A 143 -6.12 -13.95 -4.50
C LEU A 143 -5.87 -14.66 -5.83
N ALA A 144 -6.76 -15.54 -6.24
CA ALA A 144 -6.68 -16.26 -7.51
C ALA A 144 -6.72 -15.25 -8.66
N MET A 145 -7.67 -14.32 -8.65
CA MET A 145 -7.75 -13.26 -9.66
C MET A 145 -6.46 -12.41 -9.72
N ILE A 146 -5.94 -11.95 -8.57
CA ILE A 146 -4.76 -11.08 -8.51
C ILE A 146 -3.49 -11.79 -9.02
N ASN A 147 -3.32 -13.07 -8.67
CA ASN A 147 -2.09 -13.81 -8.95
C ASN A 147 -2.14 -14.61 -10.26
N LEU A 148 -3.32 -15.08 -10.70
CA LEU A 148 -3.44 -15.88 -11.93
C LEU A 148 -3.46 -15.01 -13.18
N LEU A 149 -3.93 -13.75 -13.11
CA LEU A 149 -3.95 -12.90 -14.30
C LEU A 149 -2.54 -12.69 -14.90
N PRO A 150 -1.49 -12.35 -14.12
CA PRO A 150 -0.12 -12.33 -14.62
C PRO A 150 0.38 -13.68 -15.15
N VAL A 151 0.00 -14.78 -14.50
CA VAL A 151 0.36 -16.14 -14.96
C VAL A 151 -0.25 -16.41 -16.34
N MET A 152 -1.52 -16.07 -16.55
CA MET A 152 -2.19 -16.24 -17.85
C MET A 152 -1.50 -15.46 -18.97
N VAL A 153 -1.00 -14.26 -18.68
CA VAL A 153 -0.21 -13.47 -19.64
C VAL A 153 1.14 -14.15 -19.89
N ALA A 154 1.84 -14.60 -18.85
CA ALA A 154 3.13 -15.26 -18.96
C ALA A 154 3.09 -16.62 -19.71
N VAL A 155 1.95 -17.31 -19.68
CA VAL A 155 1.72 -18.56 -20.45
C VAL A 155 1.46 -18.26 -21.94
N ARG A 156 0.76 -17.16 -22.22
CA ARG A 156 0.26 -16.84 -23.57
C ARG A 156 1.23 -16.02 -24.40
N PHE A 157 2.09 -15.23 -23.76
CA PHE A 157 3.02 -14.32 -24.41
C PHE A 157 4.47 -14.66 -24.06
N ASP A 158 5.39 -14.19 -24.89
CA ASP A 158 6.82 -14.29 -24.63
C ASP A 158 7.28 -13.43 -23.43
N ALA A 159 8.54 -13.59 -23.04
CA ALA A 159 9.11 -12.88 -21.89
C ALA A 159 9.07 -11.36 -22.05
N ALA A 160 9.25 -10.83 -23.27
CA ALA A 160 9.26 -9.40 -23.54
C ALA A 160 7.87 -8.77 -23.32
N HIS A 161 6.83 -9.32 -23.95
CA HIS A 161 5.46 -8.82 -23.79
C HIS A 161 4.96 -9.01 -22.35
N ASN A 162 5.33 -10.12 -21.70
CA ASN A 162 5.04 -10.33 -20.28
C ASN A 162 5.72 -9.26 -19.39
N ALA A 163 6.96 -8.86 -19.68
CA ALA A 163 7.65 -7.80 -18.94
C ALA A 163 6.95 -6.44 -19.10
N PHE A 164 6.51 -6.10 -20.32
CA PHE A 164 5.73 -4.89 -20.58
C PHE A 164 4.42 -4.88 -19.79
N PHE A 165 3.68 -6.01 -19.82
CA PHE A 165 2.46 -6.18 -19.04
C PHE A 165 2.71 -6.09 -17.54
N TYR A 166 3.67 -6.86 -17.00
CA TYR A 166 3.90 -6.98 -15.56
C TYR A 166 4.35 -5.65 -14.94
N THR A 167 5.13 -4.85 -15.68
CA THR A 167 5.52 -3.50 -15.26
C THR A 167 4.30 -2.59 -15.15
N ALA A 168 3.47 -2.55 -16.20
CA ALA A 168 2.21 -1.78 -16.18
C ALA A 168 1.25 -2.28 -15.09
N TYR A 169 1.15 -3.60 -14.90
CA TYR A 169 0.32 -4.24 -13.88
C TYR A 169 0.77 -3.92 -12.47
N THR A 170 2.08 -3.85 -12.22
CA THR A 170 2.62 -3.50 -10.90
C THR A 170 2.34 -2.03 -10.55
N VAL A 171 2.54 -1.12 -11.52
CA VAL A 171 2.23 0.30 -11.34
C VAL A 171 0.71 0.49 -11.14
N GLY A 172 -0.10 -0.15 -11.98
CA GLY A 172 -1.56 -0.14 -11.89
C GLY A 172 -2.10 -0.72 -10.57
N GLY A 173 -1.57 -1.87 -10.16
CA GLY A 173 -1.99 -2.61 -8.96
C GLY A 173 -1.77 -1.83 -7.66
N THR A 174 -0.84 -0.88 -7.63
CA THR A 174 -0.62 0.00 -6.48
C THR A 174 -1.89 0.78 -6.10
N MET A 175 -2.68 1.21 -7.09
CA MET A 175 -3.95 1.89 -6.85
C MET A 175 -5.02 0.94 -6.30
N GLU A 176 -5.01 -0.33 -6.72
CA GLU A 176 -5.95 -1.33 -6.21
C GLU A 176 -5.75 -1.57 -4.72
N PHE A 177 -4.50 -1.63 -4.26
CA PHE A 177 -4.19 -1.75 -2.84
C PHE A 177 -4.76 -0.59 -2.02
N MET A 178 -4.82 0.62 -2.57
CA MET A 178 -5.43 1.75 -1.87
C MET A 178 -6.93 1.53 -1.62
N ALA A 179 -7.65 1.00 -2.61
CA ALA A 179 -9.07 0.69 -2.48
C ALA A 179 -9.34 -0.42 -1.44
N ILE A 180 -8.53 -1.49 -1.48
CA ILE A 180 -8.61 -2.60 -0.53
C ILE A 180 -8.36 -2.10 0.90
N ASN A 181 -7.31 -1.28 1.10
CA ASN A 181 -6.97 -0.72 2.41
C ASN A 181 -8.06 0.22 2.95
N MET A 182 -8.73 0.98 2.08
CA MET A 182 -9.84 1.84 2.50
C MET A 182 -11.07 1.02 2.90
N ALA A 183 -11.45 0.00 2.12
CA ALA A 183 -12.58 -0.88 2.43
C ALA A 183 -12.35 -1.64 3.75
N SER A 184 -11.11 -2.07 3.97
CA SER A 184 -10.63 -2.63 5.24
C SER A 184 -10.81 -1.65 6.41
N SER A 185 -10.34 -0.40 6.27
CA SER A 185 -10.52 0.64 7.28
C SER A 185 -11.99 0.95 7.56
N LEU A 186 -12.83 1.03 6.52
CA LEU A 186 -14.28 1.21 6.66
C LEU A 186 -14.90 0.07 7.47
N THR A 187 -14.53 -1.17 7.16
CA THR A 187 -15.03 -2.36 7.87
C THR A 187 -14.68 -2.28 9.36
N ALA A 188 -13.45 -1.90 9.70
CA ALA A 188 -12.99 -1.76 11.08
C ALA A 188 -13.69 -0.63 11.86
N HIS A 189 -13.96 0.51 11.23
CA HIS A 189 -14.64 1.63 11.89
C HIS A 189 -16.16 1.41 11.99
N ALA A 190 -16.78 0.84 10.95
CA ALA A 190 -18.22 0.63 10.90
C ALA A 190 -18.67 -0.59 11.70
N SER A 191 -17.79 -1.57 11.98
CA SER A 191 -18.11 -2.68 12.88
C SER A 191 -18.39 -2.24 14.32
N HIS A 192 -17.92 -1.06 14.72
CA HIS A 192 -18.16 -0.49 16.05
C HIS A 192 -19.43 0.37 16.13
N ARG A 193 -19.89 0.92 15.01
CA ARG A 193 -21.10 1.76 14.93
C ARG A 193 -21.83 1.50 13.60
N PRO A 194 -22.55 0.37 13.50
CA PRO A 194 -23.28 0.02 12.29
C PRO A 194 -24.29 1.09 11.87
N GLU A 195 -24.78 1.88 12.84
CA GLU A 195 -25.74 2.98 12.61
C GLU A 195 -25.16 4.11 11.76
N ARG A 196 -23.82 4.24 11.72
CA ARG A 196 -23.11 5.25 10.91
C ARG A 196 -22.49 4.69 9.63
N LEU A 197 -22.87 3.47 9.23
CA LEU A 197 -22.34 2.84 8.02
C LEU A 197 -22.54 3.72 6.77
N ALA A 198 -23.71 4.36 6.63
CA ALA A 198 -24.01 5.26 5.52
C ALA A 198 -23.05 6.47 5.45
N GLU A 199 -22.76 7.09 6.60
CA GLU A 199 -21.82 8.21 6.72
C GLU A 199 -20.38 7.76 6.42
N GLY A 200 -20.00 6.59 6.94
CA GLY A 200 -18.70 5.97 6.70
C GLY A 200 -18.46 5.67 5.22
N VAL A 201 -19.44 5.03 4.55
CA VAL A 201 -19.38 4.72 3.11
C VAL A 201 -19.31 6.00 2.28
N ARG A 202 -20.14 7.02 2.59
CA ARG A 202 -20.13 8.30 1.86
C ARG A 202 -18.79 9.03 2.03
N GLY A 203 -18.26 9.06 3.24
CA GLY A 203 -16.96 9.67 3.54
C GLY A 203 -15.79 8.90 2.91
N ALA A 204 -15.84 7.58 2.90
CA ALA A 204 -14.85 6.73 2.22
C ALA A 204 -14.89 6.94 0.71
N LEU A 205 -16.06 6.89 0.09
CA LEU A 205 -16.24 7.12 -1.34
C LEU A 205 -15.72 8.50 -1.74
N ARG A 206 -16.11 9.57 -1.04
CA ARG A 206 -15.62 10.93 -1.33
C ARG A 206 -14.10 11.02 -1.25
N ARG A 207 -13.49 10.47 -0.20
CA ARG A 207 -12.02 10.48 -0.05
C ARG A 207 -11.33 9.70 -1.15
N MET A 208 -11.85 8.53 -1.50
CA MET A 208 -11.31 7.71 -2.58
C MET A 208 -11.47 8.39 -3.93
N THR A 209 -12.60 9.02 -4.22
CA THR A 209 -12.78 9.77 -5.48
C THR A 209 -11.81 10.96 -5.56
N VAL A 210 -11.71 11.77 -4.50
CA VAL A 210 -10.79 12.93 -4.47
C VAL A 210 -9.33 12.51 -4.60
N LEU A 211 -8.96 11.33 -4.09
CA LEU A 211 -7.58 10.86 -4.11
C LEU A 211 -7.24 10.09 -5.39
N LEU A 212 -8.12 9.18 -5.81
CA LEU A 212 -7.86 8.27 -6.91
C LEU A 212 -8.12 8.90 -8.28
N VAL A 213 -9.13 9.77 -8.44
CA VAL A 213 -9.42 10.40 -9.74
C VAL A 213 -8.22 11.22 -10.25
N PRO A 214 -7.57 12.08 -9.44
CA PRO A 214 -6.37 12.79 -9.90
C PRO A 214 -5.22 11.85 -10.24
N VAL A 215 -5.00 10.80 -9.44
CA VAL A 215 -3.94 9.81 -9.69
C VAL A 215 -4.19 9.06 -11.00
N VAL A 216 -5.42 8.62 -11.23
CA VAL A 216 -5.81 7.94 -12.47
C VAL A 216 -5.69 8.88 -13.66
N LEU A 217 -6.10 10.15 -13.53
CA LEU A 217 -5.95 11.14 -14.60
C LEU A 217 -4.47 11.35 -14.96
N VAL A 218 -3.61 11.54 -13.94
CA VAL A 218 -2.17 11.67 -14.14
C VAL A 218 -1.60 10.43 -14.83
N LEU A 219 -1.94 9.23 -14.37
CA LEU A 219 -1.43 8.01 -14.98
C LEU A 219 -1.96 7.78 -16.38
N VAL A 220 -3.20 8.16 -16.69
CA VAL A 220 -3.75 8.02 -18.04
C VAL A 220 -3.07 8.97 -19.03
N VAL A 221 -2.89 10.24 -18.62
CA VAL A 221 -2.27 11.27 -19.45
C VAL A 221 -0.77 11.03 -19.59
N PHE A 222 -0.09 10.76 -18.47
CA PHE A 222 1.36 10.62 -18.40
C PHE A 222 1.86 9.17 -18.44
N ALA A 223 1.01 8.20 -18.81
CA ALA A 223 1.40 6.79 -18.96
C ALA A 223 2.71 6.58 -19.75
N PRO A 224 2.91 7.18 -20.94
CA PRO A 224 4.15 6.95 -21.68
C PRO A 224 5.38 7.52 -20.96
N GLN A 225 5.25 8.65 -20.26
CA GLN A 225 6.33 9.24 -19.47
C GLN A 225 6.64 8.42 -18.21
N VAL A 226 5.62 7.79 -17.61
CA VAL A 226 5.79 6.88 -16.46
C VAL A 226 6.52 5.61 -16.88
N LEU A 227 6.32 5.14 -18.12
CA LEU A 227 6.95 3.93 -18.64
C LEU A 227 8.29 4.20 -19.35
N ALA A 228 8.56 5.43 -19.80
CA ALA A 228 9.79 5.79 -20.49
C ALA A 228 11.10 5.44 -19.75
N PRO A 229 11.20 5.55 -18.41
CA PRO A 229 12.41 5.14 -17.68
C PRO A 229 12.74 3.64 -17.80
N PHE A 230 11.75 2.80 -18.13
CA PHE A 230 11.97 1.36 -18.34
C PHE A 230 12.41 1.03 -19.77
N GLY A 231 12.31 1.99 -20.70
CA GLY A 231 12.70 1.86 -22.10
C GLY A 231 11.59 2.28 -23.06
N ALA A 232 11.97 2.62 -24.30
CA ALA A 232 11.03 3.05 -25.34
C ALA A 232 9.98 1.96 -25.66
N ASP A 233 10.39 0.69 -25.65
CA ASP A 233 9.49 -0.44 -25.93
C ASP A 233 8.42 -0.65 -24.84
N TYR A 234 8.75 -0.32 -23.58
CA TYR A 234 7.78 -0.33 -22.48
C TYR A 234 6.74 0.77 -22.66
N ALA A 235 7.15 1.96 -23.10
CA ALA A 235 6.24 3.05 -23.38
C ALA A 235 5.35 2.76 -24.60
N SER A 236 5.86 2.13 -25.65
CA SER A 236 5.07 1.82 -26.85
C SER A 236 4.05 0.71 -26.62
N HIS A 237 4.41 -0.37 -25.92
CA HIS A 237 3.53 -1.54 -25.73
C HIS A 237 2.74 -1.51 -24.41
N GLY A 238 3.30 -0.94 -23.33
CA GLY A 238 2.70 -0.95 -22.00
C GLY A 238 1.72 0.19 -21.70
N THR A 239 1.76 1.29 -22.48
CA THR A 239 0.96 2.50 -22.21
C THR A 239 -0.53 2.23 -22.17
N THR A 240 -1.06 1.48 -23.15
CA THR A 240 -2.49 1.17 -23.21
C THR A 240 -2.91 0.29 -22.04
N VAL A 241 -2.10 -0.70 -21.68
CA VAL A 241 -2.33 -1.57 -20.52
C VAL A 241 -2.42 -0.73 -19.24
N LEU A 242 -1.45 0.15 -19.01
CA LEU A 242 -1.41 1.01 -17.82
C LEU A 242 -2.63 1.93 -17.75
N ARG A 243 -3.03 2.55 -18.86
CA ARG A 243 -4.23 3.40 -18.94
C ARG A 243 -5.49 2.64 -18.53
N LEU A 244 -5.67 1.43 -19.06
CA LEU A 244 -6.84 0.60 -18.78
C LEU A 244 -6.87 0.13 -17.33
N LEU A 245 -5.73 -0.30 -16.78
CA LEU A 245 -5.62 -0.71 -15.38
C LEU A 245 -5.84 0.47 -14.42
N ALA A 246 -5.28 1.64 -14.72
CA ALA A 246 -5.53 2.85 -13.95
C ALA A 246 -7.02 3.21 -13.98
N ALA A 247 -7.67 3.16 -15.15
CA ALA A 247 -9.10 3.39 -15.27
C ALA A 247 -9.92 2.35 -14.48
N ALA A 248 -9.49 1.08 -14.46
CA ALA A 248 -10.16 0.00 -13.73
C ALA A 248 -10.17 0.20 -12.21
N ALA A 249 -9.24 0.98 -11.68
CA ALA A 249 -9.19 1.31 -10.25
C ALA A 249 -10.46 2.08 -9.80
N LEU A 250 -11.05 2.92 -10.65
CA LEU A 250 -12.25 3.71 -10.32
C LEU A 250 -13.49 2.85 -10.00
N PRO A 251 -13.96 1.95 -10.89
CA PRO A 251 -15.07 1.05 -10.56
C PRO A 251 -14.68 0.08 -9.44
N ARG A 252 -13.40 -0.32 -9.35
CA ARG A 252 -12.93 -1.20 -8.27
C ARG A 252 -13.17 -0.63 -6.87
N VAL A 253 -13.05 0.69 -6.68
CA VAL A 253 -13.41 1.34 -5.40
C VAL A 253 -14.84 1.01 -4.98
N VAL A 254 -15.79 1.03 -5.92
CA VAL A 254 -17.20 0.73 -5.64
C VAL A 254 -17.36 -0.72 -5.20
N VAL A 255 -16.69 -1.65 -5.90
CA VAL A 255 -16.70 -3.08 -5.58
C VAL A 255 -16.14 -3.33 -4.18
N GLU A 256 -14.97 -2.77 -3.87
CA GLU A 256 -14.31 -2.96 -2.57
C GLU A 256 -15.12 -2.35 -1.42
N LEU A 257 -15.73 -1.17 -1.61
CA LEU A 257 -16.63 -0.59 -0.61
C LEU A 257 -17.86 -1.46 -0.35
N TYR A 258 -18.45 -2.04 -1.39
CA TYR A 258 -19.59 -2.95 -1.23
C TYR A 258 -19.18 -4.28 -0.57
N ILE A 259 -18.00 -4.81 -0.88
CA ILE A 259 -17.38 -5.93 -0.14
C ILE A 259 -17.28 -5.60 1.34
N GLY A 260 -16.77 -4.41 1.68
CA GLY A 260 -16.72 -3.92 3.07
C GLY A 260 -18.10 -3.86 3.73
N VAL A 261 -19.11 -3.35 3.03
CA VAL A 261 -20.51 -3.33 3.50
C VAL A 261 -21.05 -4.74 3.77
N LEU A 262 -20.87 -5.68 2.84
CA LEU A 262 -21.30 -7.07 2.99
C LEU A 262 -20.63 -7.74 4.19
N ARG A 263 -19.35 -7.40 4.42
CA ARG A 263 -18.55 -7.91 5.54
C ARG A 263 -19.06 -7.37 6.88
N VAL A 264 -19.37 -6.07 6.97
CA VAL A 264 -20.01 -5.47 8.16
C VAL A 264 -21.40 -6.06 8.43
N GLN A 265 -22.17 -6.36 7.38
CA GLN A 265 -23.49 -6.99 7.50
C GLN A 265 -23.45 -8.50 7.80
N GLY A 266 -22.27 -9.12 7.81
CA GLY A 266 -22.12 -10.57 8.03
C GLY A 266 -22.68 -11.45 6.90
N ARG A 267 -22.83 -10.91 5.68
CA ARG A 267 -23.40 -11.61 4.52
C ARG A 267 -22.33 -12.40 3.75
N THR A 268 -21.68 -13.35 4.43
CA THR A 268 -20.53 -14.12 3.89
C THR A 268 -20.84 -14.88 2.60
N GLY A 269 -22.05 -15.43 2.44
CA GLY A 269 -22.46 -16.09 1.20
C GLY A 269 -22.51 -15.15 -0.01
N MET A 270 -23.08 -13.95 0.17
CA MET A 270 -23.13 -12.94 -0.91
C MET A 270 -21.73 -12.39 -1.22
N LEU A 271 -20.89 -12.25 -0.19
CA LEU A 271 -19.49 -11.87 -0.37
C LEU A 271 -18.75 -12.91 -1.24
N ALA A 272 -18.90 -14.19 -0.94
CA ALA A 272 -18.29 -15.27 -1.71
C ALA A 272 -18.81 -15.30 -3.16
N VAL A 273 -20.11 -15.11 -3.38
CA VAL A 273 -20.69 -15.05 -4.74
C VAL A 273 -20.16 -13.85 -5.52
N LEU A 274 -20.09 -12.67 -4.89
CA LEU A 274 -19.58 -11.46 -5.55
C LEU A 274 -18.10 -11.61 -5.92
N GLN A 275 -17.26 -12.11 -5.02
CA GLN A 275 -15.83 -12.32 -5.27
C GLN A 275 -15.57 -13.47 -6.25
N GLY A 276 -16.34 -14.56 -6.19
CA GLY A 276 -16.29 -15.64 -7.16
C GLY A 276 -16.72 -15.17 -8.56
N GLY A 277 -17.81 -14.42 -8.66
CA GLY A 277 -18.27 -13.81 -9.92
C GLY A 277 -17.26 -12.83 -10.49
N MET A 278 -16.67 -11.97 -9.66
CA MET A 278 -15.58 -11.07 -10.05
C MET A 278 -14.37 -11.84 -10.59
N CYS A 279 -13.93 -12.90 -9.90
CA CYS A 279 -12.84 -13.75 -10.34
C CYS A 279 -13.13 -14.43 -11.67
N LEU A 280 -14.32 -15.02 -11.84
CA LEU A 280 -14.74 -15.66 -13.08
C LEU A 280 -14.85 -14.67 -14.24
N LEU A 281 -15.38 -13.47 -14.00
CA LEU A 281 -15.48 -12.43 -15.01
C LEU A 281 -14.10 -11.96 -15.47
N VAL A 282 -13.19 -11.65 -14.54
CA VAL A 282 -11.84 -11.16 -14.89
C VAL A 282 -11.05 -12.24 -15.61
N LEU A 283 -10.93 -13.44 -15.04
CA LEU A 283 -10.13 -14.51 -15.64
C LEU A 283 -10.80 -15.03 -16.93
N GLY A 284 -12.12 -15.19 -16.94
CA GLY A 284 -12.87 -15.65 -18.11
C GLY A 284 -12.91 -14.64 -19.26
N SER A 285 -12.96 -13.34 -18.99
CA SER A 285 -12.82 -12.33 -20.05
C SER A 285 -11.37 -12.20 -20.52
N ALA A 286 -10.38 -12.41 -19.64
CA ALA A 286 -8.97 -12.40 -20.01
C ALA A 286 -8.61 -13.55 -20.98
N THR A 287 -9.14 -14.77 -20.79
CA THR A 287 -8.87 -15.89 -21.73
C THR A 287 -9.29 -15.55 -23.16
N VAL A 288 -10.40 -14.82 -23.32
CA VAL A 288 -10.94 -14.41 -24.62
C VAL A 288 -10.21 -13.17 -25.16
N LEU A 289 -10.01 -12.14 -24.34
CA LEU A 289 -9.49 -10.84 -24.78
C LEU A 289 -7.98 -10.82 -25.04
N LEU A 290 -7.21 -11.69 -24.37
CA LEU A 290 -5.76 -11.79 -24.59
C LEU A 290 -5.42 -12.22 -26.03
N GLY A 291 -6.29 -12.98 -26.70
CA GLY A 291 -6.10 -13.35 -28.11
C GLY A 291 -6.13 -12.15 -29.07
N PRO A 292 -7.28 -11.49 -29.25
CA PRO A 292 -7.47 -10.47 -30.29
C PRO A 292 -6.80 -9.12 -29.98
N THR A 293 -6.58 -8.79 -28.70
CA THR A 293 -6.07 -7.46 -28.29
C THR A 293 -4.69 -7.49 -27.64
N GLY A 294 -4.02 -8.65 -27.67
CA GLY A 294 -2.72 -8.87 -27.05
C GLY A 294 -2.74 -8.60 -25.54
N ILE A 295 -1.64 -8.07 -25.01
CA ILE A 295 -1.49 -7.75 -23.58
C ILE A 295 -2.48 -6.69 -23.07
N SER A 296 -3.01 -5.83 -23.95
CA SER A 296 -4.06 -4.85 -23.60
C SER A 296 -5.38 -5.52 -23.23
N GLY A 297 -5.60 -6.76 -23.68
CA GLY A 297 -6.76 -7.57 -23.34
C GLY A 297 -6.91 -7.82 -21.85
N ALA A 298 -5.81 -7.95 -21.10
CA ALA A 298 -5.87 -8.05 -19.64
C ALA A 298 -6.40 -6.75 -19.00
N GLY A 299 -5.98 -5.59 -19.51
CA GLY A 299 -6.48 -4.29 -19.04
C GLY A 299 -7.97 -4.11 -19.32
N LEU A 300 -8.43 -4.52 -20.52
CA LEU A 300 -9.84 -4.50 -20.89
C LEU A 300 -10.67 -5.47 -20.06
N ALA A 301 -10.17 -6.69 -19.84
CA ALA A 301 -10.80 -7.69 -18.99
C ALA A 301 -11.00 -7.15 -17.57
N MET A 302 -9.97 -6.51 -17.01
CA MET A 302 -10.01 -5.88 -15.69
C MET A 302 -11.05 -4.75 -15.66
N LEU A 303 -10.93 -3.76 -16.55
CA LEU A 303 -11.82 -2.60 -16.57
C LEU A 303 -13.28 -2.98 -16.81
N GLY A 304 -13.55 -3.83 -17.80
CA GLY A 304 -14.89 -4.30 -18.14
C GLY A 304 -15.53 -5.08 -16.99
N SER A 305 -14.78 -6.03 -16.41
CA SER A 305 -15.27 -6.83 -15.28
C SER A 305 -15.51 -5.99 -14.03
N MET A 306 -14.56 -5.11 -13.66
CA MET A 306 -14.73 -4.22 -12.51
C MET A 306 -15.94 -3.30 -12.69
N THR A 307 -16.15 -2.77 -13.90
CA THR A 307 -17.30 -1.91 -14.21
C THR A 307 -18.60 -2.69 -14.08
N LEU A 308 -18.68 -3.90 -14.65
CA LEU A 308 -19.87 -4.75 -14.57
C LEU A 308 -20.19 -5.11 -13.11
N VAL A 309 -19.19 -5.55 -12.34
CA VAL A 309 -19.36 -5.88 -10.92
C VAL A 309 -19.74 -4.64 -10.11
N ALA A 310 -19.18 -3.46 -10.41
CA ALA A 310 -19.55 -2.21 -9.77
C ALA A 310 -21.01 -1.83 -10.04
N LEU A 311 -21.50 -2.05 -11.28
CA LEU A 311 -22.90 -1.84 -11.64
C LEU A 311 -23.83 -2.79 -10.87
N VAL A 312 -23.45 -4.06 -10.72
CA VAL A 312 -24.19 -5.05 -9.91
C VAL A 312 -24.16 -4.70 -8.42
N ALA A 313 -23.06 -4.15 -7.92
CA ALA A 313 -22.90 -3.71 -6.53
C ALA A 313 -23.62 -2.39 -6.21
N ALA A 314 -23.84 -1.53 -7.21
CA ALA A 314 -24.38 -0.18 -7.02
C ALA A 314 -25.74 -0.11 -6.31
N PRO A 315 -26.74 -0.97 -6.59
CA PRO A 315 -28.01 -0.98 -5.85
C PRO A 315 -27.83 -1.32 -4.36
N GLY A 316 -26.98 -2.30 -4.06
CA GLY A 316 -26.67 -2.70 -2.68
C GLY A 316 -25.93 -1.60 -1.92
N LEU A 317 -25.00 -0.93 -2.59
CA LEU A 317 -24.29 0.23 -2.02
C LEU A 317 -25.22 1.43 -1.82
N ARG A 318 -26.13 1.71 -2.77
CA ARG A 318 -27.16 2.76 -2.62
C ARG A 318 -28.12 2.47 -1.47
N ALA A 319 -28.53 1.22 -1.29
CA ALA A 319 -29.35 0.81 -0.16
C ALA A 319 -28.63 1.08 1.16
N ALA A 320 -27.35 0.72 1.27
CA ALA A 320 -26.52 0.99 2.44
C ALA A 320 -26.33 2.50 2.70
N LEU A 321 -26.21 3.32 1.65
CA LEU A 321 -26.15 4.78 1.73
C LEU A 321 -27.47 5.42 2.19
N SER A 322 -28.61 4.76 1.96
CA SER A 322 -29.94 5.27 2.29
C SER A 322 -30.42 4.91 3.70
N GLY A 323 -29.63 4.16 4.49
CA GLY A 323 -29.99 3.73 5.85
C GLY A 323 -31.18 2.76 5.91
N ARG A 324 -31.63 2.22 4.77
CA ARG A 324 -32.76 1.28 4.72
C ARG A 324 -32.30 -0.12 5.15
N PRO A 325 -32.99 -0.79 6.08
CA PRO A 325 -32.72 -2.19 6.36
C PRO A 325 -32.94 -3.01 5.08
N PRO A 326 -32.02 -3.91 4.72
CA PRO A 326 -32.07 -4.60 3.43
C PRO A 326 -33.30 -5.51 3.34
N ARG A 327 -34.15 -5.30 2.33
CA ARG A 327 -35.29 -6.17 2.02
C ARG A 327 -34.78 -7.58 1.70
N ALA A 328 -35.17 -8.56 2.51
CA ALA A 328 -34.89 -9.97 2.25
C ALA A 328 -35.83 -10.48 1.14
N THR A 329 -35.30 -10.77 -0.04
CA THR A 329 -36.07 -11.36 -1.17
C THR A 329 -35.85 -12.85 -1.34
N TRP A 330 -35.36 -13.57 -0.32
CA TRP A 330 -35.25 -15.03 -0.37
C TRP A 330 -36.18 -15.70 0.64
N PRO A 331 -36.97 -16.72 0.24
CA PRO A 331 -37.87 -17.42 1.13
C PRO A 331 -37.05 -18.19 2.17
N ALA A 332 -37.05 -17.70 3.41
CA ALA A 332 -36.32 -18.28 4.53
C ALA A 332 -36.85 -19.69 4.85
N ARG A 333 -36.13 -20.72 4.41
CA ARG A 333 -36.32 -22.13 4.85
C ARG A 333 -36.27 -22.29 6.38
N GLY A 334 -35.69 -21.33 7.11
CA GLY A 334 -35.64 -21.32 8.58
C GLY A 334 -36.97 -21.04 9.30
N ALA A 335 -37.95 -20.42 8.62
CA ALA A 335 -39.23 -20.08 9.25
C ALA A 335 -40.14 -21.30 9.50
N ARG A 336 -39.88 -22.45 8.85
CA ARG A 336 -40.54 -23.74 9.15
C ARG A 336 -39.93 -24.40 10.39
N VAL A 337 -38.62 -24.37 10.55
CA VAL A 337 -37.91 -24.99 11.68
C VAL A 337 -38.25 -24.28 13.00
N ALA A 338 -38.36 -22.95 12.98
CA ALA A 338 -38.76 -22.19 14.16
C ALA A 338 -40.24 -22.42 14.58
N ARG A 339 -41.13 -22.78 13.66
CA ARG A 339 -42.52 -23.15 13.99
C ARG A 339 -42.65 -24.58 14.50
N LEU A 340 -41.79 -25.49 14.04
CA LEU A 340 -41.73 -26.86 14.54
C LEU A 340 -41.14 -26.91 15.96
N ALA A 341 -40.05 -26.17 16.22
CA ALA A 341 -39.47 -26.05 17.56
C ALA A 341 -40.43 -25.42 18.60
N ARG A 342 -41.31 -24.49 18.19
CA ARG A 342 -42.35 -23.93 19.06
C ARG A 342 -43.51 -24.89 19.33
N ARG A 343 -43.75 -25.88 18.46
CA ARG A 343 -44.75 -26.93 18.71
C ARG A 343 -44.20 -28.04 19.60
N GLU A 344 -42.90 -28.34 19.51
CA GLU A 344 -42.25 -29.36 20.34
C GLU A 344 -41.95 -28.87 21.77
N GLY A 345 -41.68 -27.57 21.96
CA GLY A 345 -41.43 -26.98 23.29
C GLY A 345 -42.68 -26.72 24.14
N ALA A 346 -43.89 -26.81 23.59
CA ALA A 346 -45.15 -26.55 24.32
C ALA A 346 -45.79 -27.81 24.93
N GLY A 347 -45.17 -28.99 24.78
CA GLY A 347 -45.73 -30.27 25.21
C GLY A 347 -45.07 -30.93 26.43
N ALA A 348 -44.06 -30.32 27.05
CA ALA A 348 -43.31 -30.95 28.14
C ALA A 348 -43.26 -30.07 29.40
N GLY A 349 -43.99 -30.50 30.44
CA GLY A 349 -43.67 -30.17 31.84
C GLY A 349 -44.63 -29.22 32.56
N ALA A 350 -45.84 -29.70 32.87
CA ALA A 350 -46.57 -29.23 34.04
C ALA A 350 -45.98 -29.92 35.28
N GLY A 351 -45.26 -29.17 36.11
CA GLY A 351 -44.69 -29.64 37.38
C GLY A 351 -44.15 -28.44 38.14
N GLY A 352 -44.84 -28.06 39.21
CA GLY A 352 -44.60 -26.80 39.92
C GLY A 352 -43.25 -26.71 40.61
N LEU A 353 -42.87 -25.48 40.97
CA LEU A 353 -42.31 -25.13 42.28
C LEU A 353 -42.21 -23.60 42.41
N ARG A 354 -42.72 -23.16 43.58
CA ARG A 354 -42.59 -21.91 44.33
C ARG A 354 -41.82 -20.70 43.75
N GLN A 355 -42.53 -19.59 43.87
CA GLN A 355 -42.16 -18.19 43.68
C GLN A 355 -41.42 -17.66 44.91
N GLU A 356 -40.18 -17.18 44.74
CA GLU A 356 -39.55 -16.21 45.65
C GLU A 356 -39.04 -15.00 44.84
N GLY A 357 -39.19 -13.83 45.45
CA GLY A 357 -39.21 -12.52 44.78
C GLY A 357 -37.88 -12.01 44.26
N GLY A 358 -37.98 -11.25 43.17
CA GLY A 358 -36.95 -10.36 42.63
C GLY A 358 -37.59 -9.42 41.61
N GLU A 359 -37.33 -8.11 41.75
CA GLU A 359 -37.92 -7.02 40.94
C GLU A 359 -37.85 -7.25 39.41
N PRO A 360 -38.85 -6.76 38.65
CA PRO A 360 -38.86 -6.89 37.19
C PRO A 360 -37.87 -5.92 36.53
N ARG A 361 -36.69 -6.41 36.12
CA ARG A 361 -35.87 -5.73 35.12
C ARG A 361 -36.62 -5.75 33.78
N THR A 362 -37.10 -4.60 33.35
CA THR A 362 -37.64 -4.36 32.01
C THR A 362 -36.56 -4.67 30.95
N VAL A 363 -36.72 -5.79 30.24
CA VAL A 363 -35.94 -6.14 29.05
C VAL A 363 -36.63 -5.48 27.84
N PRO A 364 -35.96 -4.67 27.02
CA PRO A 364 -36.58 -4.12 25.80
C PRO A 364 -36.88 -5.24 24.79
N PRO A 365 -37.85 -5.06 23.88
CA PRO A 365 -38.23 -6.10 22.92
C PRO A 365 -37.06 -6.47 22.00
N ASP A 366 -36.92 -7.78 21.77
CA ASP A 366 -35.86 -8.43 21.02
C ASP A 366 -36.00 -8.17 19.51
N ASP A 367 -35.36 -7.09 19.02
CA ASP A 367 -35.21 -6.86 17.59
C ASP A 367 -34.15 -7.82 17.00
N GLY A 368 -34.65 -8.92 16.46
CA GLY A 368 -33.91 -10.05 15.92
C GLY A 368 -33.16 -9.78 14.61
N TYR A 369 -32.14 -8.93 14.64
CA TYR A 369 -31.12 -8.86 13.59
C TYR A 369 -29.71 -8.90 14.19
N GLY A 370 -29.21 -10.12 14.34
CA GLY A 370 -27.83 -10.41 14.74
C GLY A 370 -27.69 -11.91 14.99
N THR A 371 -26.75 -12.57 14.33
CA THR A 371 -26.41 -13.95 14.65
C THR A 371 -25.96 -14.01 16.11
N ASN A 372 -26.40 -15.03 16.85
CA ASN A 372 -26.18 -15.17 18.31
C ASN A 372 -24.68 -15.07 18.70
N TRP A 373 -23.78 -15.41 17.77
CA TRP A 373 -22.33 -15.24 17.91
C TRP A 373 -21.87 -13.77 17.92
N ALA A 374 -22.43 -12.89 17.09
CA ALA A 374 -22.07 -11.46 17.08
C ALA A 374 -22.50 -10.75 18.39
N ARG A 375 -23.59 -11.20 19.02
CA ARG A 375 -23.97 -10.74 20.37
C ARG A 375 -22.99 -11.26 21.44
N ARG A 376 -22.58 -12.53 21.37
CA ARG A 376 -21.63 -13.14 22.32
C ARG A 376 -20.23 -12.53 22.27
N THR A 377 -19.78 -12.02 21.12
CA THR A 377 -18.49 -11.32 21.00
C THR A 377 -18.59 -9.82 21.30
N ALA A 378 -19.74 -9.18 21.06
CA ALA A 378 -19.94 -7.76 21.33
C ALA A 378 -20.20 -7.45 22.82
N TYR A 379 -20.81 -8.38 23.56
CA TYR A 379 -21.08 -8.23 24.99
C TYR A 379 -20.65 -9.49 25.74
N PRO A 380 -19.48 -9.48 26.43
CA PRO A 380 -19.18 -10.52 27.38
C PRO A 380 -20.18 -10.40 28.53
N HIS A 381 -21.14 -11.32 28.59
CA HIS A 381 -21.87 -11.56 29.82
C HIS A 381 -20.87 -12.18 30.80
N HIS A 382 -20.31 -11.37 31.69
CA HIS A 382 -20.05 -11.68 33.11
C HIS A 382 -19.41 -10.46 33.77
N ALA A 383 -19.93 -10.11 34.95
CA ALA A 383 -19.62 -8.92 35.70
C ALA A 383 -18.13 -8.85 36.10
N SER A 384 -17.35 -8.02 35.41
CA SER A 384 -16.18 -7.36 35.99
C SER A 384 -16.00 -6.01 35.29
N ARG A 385 -15.70 -4.96 36.07
CA ARG A 385 -15.58 -3.57 35.64
C ARG A 385 -14.38 -3.35 34.70
N GLN A 386 -14.44 -3.83 33.46
CA GLN A 386 -13.48 -3.49 32.41
C GLN A 386 -14.18 -2.89 31.20
N ARG A 387 -13.75 -1.68 30.82
CA ARG A 387 -14.29 -0.92 29.69
C ARG A 387 -14.03 -1.67 28.37
N PRO A 388 -14.92 -1.58 27.36
CA PRO A 388 -14.77 -2.33 26.11
C PRO A 388 -13.59 -1.80 25.28
N HIS A 389 -12.71 -2.70 24.84
CA HIS A 389 -11.57 -2.40 23.94
C HIS A 389 -11.89 -2.76 22.47
N PRO A 390 -11.37 -2.02 21.48
CA PRO A 390 -11.74 -2.15 20.08
C PRO A 390 -11.01 -3.32 19.37
N SER A 391 -11.76 -4.25 18.77
CA SER A 391 -11.24 -5.24 17.81
C SER A 391 -12.12 -5.29 16.57
N GLY A 392 -11.59 -4.85 15.43
CA GLY A 392 -12.15 -5.05 14.09
C GLY A 392 -11.15 -5.83 13.24
N SER A 393 -11.62 -6.84 12.49
CA SER A 393 -10.82 -7.65 11.57
C SER A 393 -10.80 -7.01 10.17
N PRO A 394 -9.62 -6.68 9.61
CA PRO A 394 -9.45 -6.41 8.19
C PRO A 394 -9.04 -7.66 7.41
N ALA A 395 -9.32 -7.65 6.11
CA ALA A 395 -9.37 -8.85 5.28
C ALA A 395 -8.24 -9.05 4.26
N VAL A 396 -7.15 -8.33 4.43
CA VAL A 396 -5.84 -8.74 3.94
C VAL A 396 -4.88 -8.41 5.06
N GLY A 397 -4.57 -9.39 5.89
CA GLY A 397 -3.71 -9.20 7.04
C GLY A 397 -4.32 -8.33 8.16
N VAL A 398 -4.88 -9.02 9.15
CA VAL A 398 -4.63 -8.79 10.58
C VAL A 398 -5.21 -7.58 11.34
N PRO A 399 -5.70 -7.77 12.58
CA PRO A 399 -6.26 -6.70 13.41
C PRO A 399 -5.19 -5.68 13.85
N VAL A 400 -5.31 -4.42 13.43
CA VAL A 400 -4.51 -3.32 14.01
C VAL A 400 -5.24 -2.79 15.24
N GLY A 401 -4.89 -3.35 16.40
CA GLY A 401 -5.33 -2.81 17.68
C GLY A 401 -4.65 -1.47 17.96
N ALA A 402 -5.43 -0.39 18.07
CA ALA A 402 -4.98 0.87 18.66
C ALA A 402 -4.81 0.67 20.19
N ALA A 403 -3.71 0.04 20.59
CA ALA A 403 -3.36 -0.11 22.00
C ALA A 403 -2.95 1.25 22.57
N ARG A 404 -3.75 1.80 23.48
CA ARG A 404 -3.31 2.88 24.37
C ARG A 404 -2.23 2.29 25.28
N ARG A 405 -0.95 2.60 24.99
CA ARG A 405 0.19 2.09 25.76
C ARG A 405 0.54 2.97 26.95
N PRO A 406 1.04 2.38 28.05
CA PRO A 406 1.32 3.08 29.30
C PRO A 406 2.50 4.05 29.16
N ALA A 407 2.54 5.05 30.03
CA ALA A 407 3.41 6.23 30.01
C ALA A 407 4.92 5.97 30.25
N VAL A 408 5.44 4.76 29.98
CA VAL A 408 6.85 4.37 30.17
C VAL A 408 7.72 4.71 28.93
N GLY A 409 7.24 5.58 28.03
CA GLY A 409 7.80 5.77 26.69
C GLY A 409 8.84 6.88 26.50
N SER A 410 8.87 7.91 27.35
CA SER A 410 9.65 9.13 27.06
C SER A 410 11.16 8.90 27.01
N ALA A 411 11.73 8.25 28.04
CA ALA A 411 13.18 8.08 28.14
C ALA A 411 13.79 7.16 27.07
N ARG A 412 13.00 6.20 26.54
CA ARG A 412 13.45 5.32 25.45
C ARG A 412 13.32 6.02 24.10
N GLU A 413 12.27 6.80 23.90
CA GLU A 413 12.04 7.58 22.68
C GLU A 413 13.11 8.66 22.49
N ASP A 414 13.54 9.33 23.57
CA ASP A 414 14.62 10.31 23.51
C ASP A 414 15.96 9.71 23.06
N ARG A 415 16.31 8.51 23.53
CA ARG A 415 17.52 7.80 23.06
C ARG A 415 17.46 7.45 21.57
N TRP A 416 16.29 7.04 21.08
CA TRP A 416 16.09 6.78 19.66
C TRP A 416 16.21 8.04 18.82
N ILE A 417 15.70 9.18 19.31
CA ILE A 417 15.84 10.47 18.62
C ILE A 417 17.32 10.87 18.52
N THR A 418 18.09 10.75 19.61
CA THR A 418 19.54 11.03 19.58
C THR A 418 20.26 10.11 18.61
N LEU A 419 19.95 8.81 18.62
CA LEU A 419 20.52 7.84 17.68
C LEU A 419 20.19 8.22 16.23
N LEU A 420 18.96 8.65 15.94
CA LEU A 420 18.56 9.06 14.58
C LEU A 420 19.31 10.31 14.12
N TRP A 421 19.58 11.27 15.01
CA TRP A 421 20.44 12.42 14.69
C TRP A 421 21.88 12.02 14.40
N LEU A 422 22.44 11.11 15.20
CA LEU A 422 23.79 10.58 14.98
C LEU A 422 23.88 9.81 13.66
N LEU A 423 22.90 8.96 13.36
CA LEU A 423 22.82 8.23 12.10
C LEU A 423 22.60 9.16 10.90
N LEU A 424 21.83 10.24 11.08
CA LEU A 424 21.66 11.26 10.04
C LEU A 424 22.98 11.98 9.73
N GLY A 425 23.72 12.36 10.78
CA GLY A 425 25.06 12.94 10.66
C GLY A 425 26.05 11.97 10.00
N LEU A 426 26.01 10.69 10.38
CA LEU A 426 26.81 9.64 9.76
C LEU A 426 26.45 9.46 8.27
N ALA A 427 25.17 9.44 7.92
CA ALA A 427 24.72 9.35 6.53
C ALA A 427 25.25 10.52 5.71
N ALA A 428 25.13 11.75 6.21
CA ALA A 428 25.71 12.92 5.56
C ALA A 428 27.24 12.83 5.45
N GLY A 429 27.93 12.38 6.49
CA GLY A 429 29.38 12.16 6.43
C GLY A 429 29.77 11.14 5.35
N LEU A 430 29.07 10.00 5.28
CA LEU A 430 29.32 8.93 4.31
C LEU A 430 29.00 9.34 2.87
N ILE A 431 28.02 10.22 2.66
CA ILE A 431 27.68 10.71 1.32
C ILE A 431 28.71 11.73 0.83
N TRP A 432 29.04 12.77 1.62
CA TRP A 432 29.86 13.89 1.10
C TRP A 432 31.36 13.63 1.20
N SER A 433 31.85 12.93 2.23
CA SER A 433 33.29 12.74 2.44
C SER A 433 34.02 12.01 1.29
N PRO A 434 33.50 10.91 0.72
CA PRO A 434 34.11 10.30 -0.47
C PRO A 434 33.84 11.11 -1.74
N LEU A 435 32.65 11.72 -1.84
CA LEU A 435 32.17 12.36 -3.06
C LEU A 435 32.97 13.62 -3.43
N VAL A 436 33.40 14.41 -2.44
CA VAL A 436 34.29 15.57 -2.65
C VAL A 436 35.70 15.15 -3.10
N ARG A 437 36.08 13.89 -2.90
CA ARG A 437 37.40 13.35 -3.25
C ARG A 437 37.42 12.63 -4.61
N VAL A 438 36.28 12.53 -5.29
CA VAL A 438 36.20 11.86 -6.60
C VAL A 438 36.78 12.77 -7.68
N VAL A 439 37.59 12.19 -8.56
CA VAL A 439 38.08 12.88 -9.76
C VAL A 439 36.93 12.98 -10.76
N PRO A 440 36.62 14.17 -11.31
CA PRO A 440 35.52 14.33 -12.26
C PRO A 440 35.67 13.41 -13.46
N LEU A 441 34.68 12.55 -13.68
CA LEU A 441 34.53 11.76 -14.89
C LEU A 441 34.03 12.74 -15.96
N GLY A 442 34.66 12.80 -17.14
CA GLY A 442 34.38 13.81 -18.16
C GLY A 442 32.91 13.90 -18.64
N GLN A 443 32.65 14.84 -19.56
CA GLN A 443 31.32 15.38 -19.94
C GLN A 443 30.26 14.43 -20.56
N ALA A 444 30.42 13.11 -20.51
CA ALA A 444 29.42 12.20 -21.07
C ALA A 444 28.16 12.15 -20.19
N PRO A 445 26.95 12.21 -20.76
CA PRO A 445 25.72 11.98 -20.01
C PRO A 445 25.70 10.53 -19.51
N LEU A 446 25.94 10.35 -18.21
CA LEU A 446 25.87 9.04 -17.56
C LEU A 446 24.41 8.60 -17.48
N THR A 447 24.12 7.40 -17.96
CA THR A 447 22.86 6.72 -17.66
C THR A 447 22.76 6.43 -16.16
N GLY A 448 21.54 6.25 -15.62
CA GLY A 448 21.35 6.01 -14.19
C GLY A 448 22.13 4.79 -13.64
N ARG A 449 22.45 3.82 -14.50
CA ARG A 449 23.30 2.67 -14.17
C ARG A 449 24.78 3.06 -14.09
N GLU A 450 25.29 3.80 -15.08
CA GLU A 450 26.67 4.29 -15.09
C GLU A 450 26.94 5.27 -13.94
N LEU A 451 25.93 6.02 -13.50
CA LEU A 451 26.00 6.85 -12.30
C LEU A 451 26.19 6.01 -11.03
N LEU A 452 25.49 4.88 -10.91
CA LEU A 452 25.64 3.98 -9.76
C LEU A 452 27.02 3.33 -9.73
N ASP A 453 27.57 2.97 -10.89
CA ASP A 453 28.91 2.39 -11.02
C ASP A 453 30.02 3.43 -10.76
N ALA A 454 29.77 4.71 -11.06
CA ALA A 454 30.68 5.82 -10.81
C ALA A 454 30.72 6.30 -9.35
N LEU A 455 29.71 5.96 -8.55
CA LEU A 455 29.61 6.43 -7.17
C LEU A 455 30.48 5.58 -6.22
N PRO A 456 31.22 6.21 -5.28
CA PRO A 456 31.93 5.48 -4.25
C PRO A 456 30.96 4.59 -3.43
N PRO A 457 31.37 3.37 -3.05
CA PRO A 457 30.51 2.45 -2.29
C PRO A 457 30.09 3.02 -0.93
N LEU A 458 30.92 3.88 -0.33
CA LEU A 458 30.58 4.61 0.91
C LEU A 458 29.45 5.64 0.69
N THR A 459 29.42 6.30 -0.47
CA THR A 459 28.32 7.22 -0.83
C THR A 459 27.00 6.47 -0.96
N LEU A 460 27.03 5.30 -1.61
CA LEU A 460 25.86 4.43 -1.74
C LEU A 460 25.36 3.95 -0.37
N ALA A 461 26.28 3.50 0.50
CA ALA A 461 25.95 3.11 1.87
C ALA A 461 25.33 4.28 2.67
N GLY A 462 25.87 5.49 2.52
CA GLY A 462 25.33 6.70 3.13
C GLY A 462 23.93 7.04 2.63
N GLY A 463 23.68 6.91 1.32
CA GLY A 463 22.35 7.08 0.72
C GLY A 463 21.32 6.08 1.25
N ILE A 464 21.69 4.80 1.37
CA ILE A 464 20.83 3.77 1.98
C ILE A 464 20.53 4.11 3.45
N LEU A 465 21.57 4.51 4.20
CA LEU A 465 21.40 4.91 5.60
C LEU A 465 20.45 6.11 5.74
N LEU A 466 20.53 7.09 4.85
CA LEU A 466 19.63 8.24 4.82
C LEU A 466 18.16 7.83 4.64
N VAL A 467 17.89 6.90 3.73
CA VAL A 467 16.54 6.34 3.52
C VAL A 467 16.04 5.65 4.80
N VAL A 468 16.89 4.83 5.43
CA VAL A 468 16.56 4.11 6.67
C VAL A 468 16.24 5.10 7.80
N VAL A 469 17.06 6.14 7.97
CA VAL A 469 16.85 7.18 8.99
C VAL A 469 15.56 7.94 8.74
N GLN A 470 15.24 8.29 7.50
CA GLN A 470 13.99 8.99 7.16
C GLN A 470 12.76 8.15 7.47
N CYS A 471 12.77 6.86 7.07
CA CYS A 471 11.71 5.91 7.40
C CYS A 471 11.56 5.72 8.91
N ALA A 472 12.68 5.58 9.64
CA ALA A 472 12.68 5.43 11.08
C ALA A 472 12.17 6.70 11.79
N ALA A 473 12.56 7.90 11.34
CA ALA A 473 12.08 9.18 11.85
C ALA A 473 10.57 9.36 11.62
N ALA A 474 10.05 8.92 10.47
CA ALA A 474 8.62 8.95 10.17
C ALA A 474 7.81 7.95 11.02
N SER A 475 8.47 6.87 11.46
CA SER A 475 7.87 5.83 12.31
C SER A 475 7.79 6.18 13.80
N LEU A 476 8.47 7.26 14.25
CA LEU A 476 8.44 7.72 15.64
C LEU A 476 7.02 8.06 16.09
N VAL A 477 6.68 7.72 17.33
CA VAL A 477 5.36 8.00 17.92
C VAL A 477 5.05 9.50 17.84
N ARG A 478 6.05 10.33 18.12
CA ARG A 478 6.00 11.78 17.87
C ARG A 478 7.04 12.16 16.82
N PRO A 479 6.67 12.22 15.54
CA PRO A 479 7.59 12.63 14.49
C PRO A 479 8.08 14.07 14.77
N ARG A 480 9.39 14.26 14.83
CA ARG A 480 10.00 15.57 15.03
C ARG A 480 10.10 16.26 13.66
N PRO A 481 9.39 17.37 13.43
CA PRO A 481 9.35 18.02 12.11
C PRO A 481 10.74 18.49 11.68
N VAL A 482 11.59 18.91 12.63
CA VAL A 482 12.97 19.30 12.37
C VAL A 482 13.79 18.13 11.84
N LEU A 483 13.74 16.95 12.49
CA LEU A 483 14.50 15.77 12.04
C LEU A 483 14.08 15.33 10.63
N LEU A 484 12.76 15.28 10.36
CA LEU A 484 12.22 14.93 9.05
C LEU A 484 12.56 15.96 7.97
N GLY A 485 12.51 17.25 8.32
CA GLY A 485 12.88 18.35 7.44
C GLY A 485 14.38 18.34 7.12
N THR A 486 15.23 18.14 8.13
CA THR A 486 16.68 18.04 7.92
C THR A 486 17.04 16.84 7.04
N GLY A 487 16.46 15.66 7.29
CA GLY A 487 16.68 14.49 6.44
C GLY A 487 16.20 14.67 5.00
N LEU A 488 15.12 15.42 4.80
CA LEU A 488 14.62 15.79 3.47
C LEU A 488 15.56 16.77 2.75
N LEU A 489 16.05 17.79 3.45
CA LEU A 489 17.02 18.75 2.90
C LEU A 489 18.35 18.08 2.57
N ILE A 490 18.82 17.17 3.42
CA ILE A 490 20.02 16.35 3.15
C ILE A 490 19.77 15.49 1.91
N SER A 491 18.61 14.83 1.78
CA SER A 491 18.28 14.03 0.58
C SER A 491 18.29 14.88 -0.69
N PHE A 492 17.65 16.05 -0.65
CA PHE A 492 17.63 16.99 -1.78
C PHE A 492 19.06 17.44 -2.15
N ALA A 493 19.86 17.84 -1.16
CA ALA A 493 21.23 18.27 -1.37
C ALA A 493 22.12 17.14 -1.91
N SER A 494 21.98 15.90 -1.39
CA SER A 494 22.74 14.74 -1.89
C SER A 494 22.46 14.49 -3.36
N LEU A 495 21.18 14.49 -3.74
CA LEU A 495 20.74 14.18 -5.10
C LEU A 495 21.22 15.24 -6.10
N HIS A 496 21.11 16.53 -5.75
CA HIS A 496 21.50 17.61 -6.66
C HIS A 496 23.01 17.94 -6.64
N ALA A 497 23.74 17.59 -5.58
CA ALA A 497 25.19 17.82 -5.50
C ALA A 497 26.02 16.67 -6.09
N ALA A 498 25.51 15.43 -6.11
CA ALA A 498 26.26 14.27 -6.58
C ALA A 498 26.67 14.36 -8.07
N PRO A 499 25.79 14.65 -9.04
CA PRO A 499 26.18 14.71 -10.45
C PRO A 499 27.21 15.81 -10.77
N PRO A 500 27.08 17.07 -10.27
CA PRO A 500 28.09 18.10 -10.48
C PRO A 500 29.48 17.75 -9.94
N LEU A 501 29.54 17.10 -8.78
CA LEU A 501 30.81 16.67 -8.18
C LEU A 501 31.46 15.53 -8.95
N LEU A 502 30.68 14.74 -9.70
CA LEU A 502 31.19 13.73 -10.63
C LEU A 502 31.59 14.30 -12.00
N GLY A 503 31.40 15.60 -12.25
CA GLY A 503 31.69 16.26 -13.53
C GLY A 503 30.49 16.35 -14.49
N VAL A 504 29.33 15.84 -14.08
CA VAL A 504 28.09 15.91 -14.87
C VAL A 504 27.43 17.27 -14.68
N ARG A 505 27.29 18.03 -15.76
CA ARG A 505 26.69 19.36 -15.72
C ARG A 505 25.15 19.23 -15.59
N PRO A 506 24.49 20.05 -14.74
CA PRO A 506 23.04 20.06 -14.64
C PRO A 506 22.37 20.42 -15.97
N ASP A 507 21.19 19.87 -16.20
CA ASP A 507 20.39 20.18 -17.37
C ASP A 507 20.04 21.67 -17.41
N ARG A 508 20.23 22.27 -18.58
CA ARG A 508 19.93 23.68 -18.81
C ARG A 508 18.43 23.86 -19.02
N ALA A 509 17.83 24.85 -18.36
CA ALA A 509 16.44 25.21 -18.61
C ALA A 509 16.23 25.56 -20.09
N ALA A 510 15.31 24.87 -20.75
CA ALA A 510 15.04 25.00 -22.18
C ALA A 510 13.57 25.37 -22.43
N GLY A 511 13.31 26.40 -23.25
CA GLY A 511 11.95 26.83 -23.64
C GLY A 511 11.76 28.36 -23.66
N PRO A 512 10.63 28.85 -24.19
CA PRO A 512 10.45 30.27 -24.52
C PRO A 512 10.42 31.20 -23.31
N TRP A 513 10.00 30.71 -22.14
CA TRP A 513 9.84 31.51 -20.92
C TRP A 513 11.12 31.66 -20.09
N HIS A 514 12.19 30.93 -20.42
CA HIS A 514 13.40 30.86 -19.59
C HIS A 514 14.42 31.96 -19.88
N GLY A 515 14.47 32.44 -21.13
CA GLY A 515 15.38 33.50 -21.55
C GLY A 515 15.22 34.78 -20.73
N PRO A 516 14.01 35.37 -20.67
CA PRO A 516 13.75 36.58 -19.90
C PRO A 516 13.98 36.42 -18.39
N VAL A 517 13.59 35.27 -17.82
CA VAL A 517 13.79 34.97 -16.39
C VAL A 517 15.28 34.87 -16.06
N ALA A 518 16.06 34.21 -16.91
CA ALA A 518 17.50 34.13 -16.73
C ALA A 518 18.18 35.48 -16.87
N ASP A 519 17.71 36.36 -17.77
CA ASP A 519 18.27 37.70 -17.92
C ASP A 519 18.06 38.55 -16.66
N VAL A 520 16.83 38.56 -16.13
CA VAL A 520 16.51 39.26 -14.88
C VAL A 520 17.32 38.72 -13.70
N LEU A 521 17.46 37.40 -13.58
CA LEU A 521 18.23 36.77 -12.50
C LEU A 521 19.73 37.00 -12.64
N THR A 522 20.27 37.01 -13.87
CA THR A 522 21.69 37.29 -14.10
C THR A 522 22.02 38.72 -13.72
N ASP A 523 21.15 39.67 -14.07
CA ASP A 523 21.29 41.09 -13.70
C ASP A 523 21.22 41.28 -12.17
N ALA A 524 20.23 40.65 -11.53
CA ALA A 524 20.09 40.67 -10.07
C ALA A 524 21.30 40.07 -9.31
N VAL A 525 21.88 38.97 -9.82
CA VAL A 525 23.08 38.35 -9.25
C VAL A 525 24.31 39.22 -9.52
N GLY A 526 24.40 39.89 -10.67
CA GLY A 526 25.46 40.84 -10.98
C GLY A 526 25.53 42.03 -10.03
N HIS A 527 24.40 42.43 -9.44
CA HIS A 527 24.35 43.48 -8.41
C HIS A 527 24.81 43.02 -7.02
N LEU A 528 24.75 41.72 -6.73
CA LEU A 528 25.26 41.12 -5.49
C LEU A 528 26.77 40.91 -5.64
N HIS A 529 27.59 41.85 -5.16
CA HIS A 529 29.06 41.74 -5.10
C HIS A 529 29.50 40.57 -4.20
N LEU A 530 29.42 39.34 -4.71
CA LEU A 530 29.96 38.16 -4.06
C LEU A 530 31.49 38.20 -4.17
N PRO A 531 32.25 37.93 -3.09
CA PRO A 531 33.71 37.92 -3.11
C PRO A 531 34.20 36.96 -4.19
N SER A 532 34.84 37.51 -5.21
CA SER A 532 35.30 36.83 -6.41
C SER A 532 36.44 35.87 -6.08
N GLY A 533 36.08 34.64 -5.73
CA GLY A 533 36.99 33.50 -5.57
C GLY A 533 36.97 32.49 -6.72
N GLY A 534 36.14 32.68 -7.75
CA GLY A 534 36.16 31.82 -8.94
C GLY A 534 35.03 32.12 -9.93
N GLY A 535 35.39 32.57 -11.14
CA GLY A 535 34.51 32.71 -12.31
C GLY A 535 33.38 33.74 -12.18
N ALA A 536 33.12 34.52 -13.23
CA ALA A 536 31.91 35.34 -13.28
C ALA A 536 30.69 34.40 -13.38
N PHE A 537 29.74 34.49 -12.44
CA PHE A 537 28.50 33.71 -12.46
C PHE A 537 27.67 34.13 -13.68
N GLY A 538 27.69 33.31 -14.72
CA GLY A 538 27.17 33.68 -16.03
C GLY A 538 25.70 33.30 -16.22
N ARG A 539 25.11 33.80 -17.30
CA ARG A 539 23.75 33.43 -17.74
C ARG A 539 23.55 31.91 -17.87
N ASP A 540 24.58 31.19 -18.30
CA ASP A 540 24.52 29.73 -18.44
C ASP A 540 24.46 29.02 -17.08
N ASP A 541 25.14 29.54 -16.06
CA ASP A 541 25.08 29.02 -14.68
C ASP A 541 23.70 29.26 -14.08
N VAL A 542 23.11 30.44 -14.32
CA VAL A 542 21.74 30.76 -13.93
C VAL A 542 20.74 29.80 -14.57
N LEU A 543 20.85 29.55 -15.89
CA LEU A 543 19.95 28.65 -16.60
C LEU A 543 20.05 27.18 -16.14
N ARG A 544 21.19 26.77 -15.59
CA ARG A 544 21.40 25.42 -15.03
C ARG A 544 21.01 25.31 -13.56
N ALA A 545 21.12 26.40 -12.80
CA ALA A 545 20.64 26.45 -11.42
C ALA A 545 19.11 26.61 -11.32
N LEU A 546 18.49 27.20 -12.34
CA LEU A 546 17.06 27.54 -12.37
C LEU A 546 16.13 26.33 -12.15
N PRO A 547 16.29 25.17 -12.82
CA PRO A 547 15.45 24.00 -12.57
C PRO A 547 15.54 23.50 -11.12
N VAL A 548 16.74 23.48 -10.55
CA VAL A 548 16.98 23.02 -9.16
C VAL A 548 16.33 23.99 -8.15
N ALA A 549 16.49 25.30 -8.37
CA ALA A 549 15.88 26.32 -7.51
C ALA A 549 14.34 26.28 -7.57
N LEU A 550 13.77 26.15 -8.77
CA LEU A 550 12.32 26.04 -8.94
C LEU A 550 11.76 24.74 -8.35
N GLN A 551 12.48 23.62 -8.43
CA GLN A 551 12.09 22.38 -7.77
C GLN A 551 12.02 22.57 -6.24
N LEU A 552 13.01 23.24 -5.63
CA LEU A 552 13.00 23.52 -4.20
C LEU A 552 11.81 24.42 -3.79
N LEU A 553 11.50 25.43 -4.61
CA LEU A 553 10.33 26.29 -4.40
C LEU A 553 9.00 25.51 -4.54
N CYS A 554 8.91 24.61 -5.52
CA CYS A 554 7.77 23.70 -5.68
C CYS A 554 7.57 22.82 -4.45
N LEU A 555 8.64 22.30 -3.84
CA LEU A 555 8.56 21.54 -2.59
C LEU A 555 8.03 22.40 -1.44
N GLY A 556 8.48 23.65 -1.32
CA GLY A 556 7.94 24.61 -0.35
C GLY A 556 6.45 24.89 -0.54
N LEU A 557 6.02 25.09 -1.79
CA LEU A 557 4.61 25.30 -2.14
C LEU A 557 3.75 24.05 -1.90
N ALA A 558 4.27 22.85 -2.20
CA ALA A 558 3.60 21.60 -1.90
C ALA A 558 3.43 21.42 -0.38
N ALA A 559 4.46 21.76 0.41
CA ALA A 559 4.38 21.74 1.88
C ALA A 559 3.29 22.70 2.38
N LEU A 560 3.22 23.90 1.80
CA LEU A 560 2.22 24.91 2.12
C LEU A 560 0.80 24.45 1.75
N ALA A 561 0.62 23.82 0.59
CA ALA A 561 -0.66 23.26 0.14
C ALA A 561 -1.13 22.15 1.09
N LEU A 562 -0.25 21.23 1.47
CA LEU A 562 -0.56 20.14 2.41
C LEU A 562 -0.87 20.67 3.81
N TRP A 563 -0.15 21.69 4.26
CA TRP A 563 -0.44 22.41 5.49
C TRP A 563 -1.81 23.10 5.44
N ALA A 564 -2.18 23.70 4.30
CA ALA A 564 -3.48 24.33 4.12
C ALA A 564 -4.64 23.31 4.24
N VAL A 565 -4.44 22.08 3.80
CA VAL A 565 -5.42 20.98 3.88
C VAL A 565 -5.39 20.25 5.25
N ARG A 566 -4.54 20.68 6.20
CA ARG A 566 -4.34 20.05 7.51
C ARG A 566 -3.89 18.58 7.42
N ALA A 567 -3.03 18.28 6.44
CA ALA A 567 -2.40 16.97 6.37
C ALA A 567 -1.54 16.70 7.62
N ASP A 568 -1.51 15.44 8.07
CA ASP A 568 -0.65 15.00 9.16
C ASP A 568 0.83 15.21 8.80
N GLY A 569 1.66 15.64 9.74
CA GLY A 569 3.08 15.92 9.50
C GLY A 569 3.86 14.74 8.90
N ARG A 570 3.46 13.48 9.20
CA ARG A 570 4.06 12.29 8.57
C ARG A 570 3.71 12.17 7.10
N VAL A 571 2.46 12.50 6.75
CA VAL A 571 1.99 12.51 5.37
C VAL A 571 2.71 13.61 4.60
N VAL A 572 2.85 14.79 5.21
CA VAL A 572 3.62 15.90 4.61
C VAL A 572 5.07 15.47 4.33
N ALA A 573 5.76 14.96 5.34
CA ALA A 573 7.16 14.54 5.19
C ALA A 573 7.32 13.42 4.15
N GLY A 574 6.42 12.43 4.14
CA GLY A 574 6.45 11.34 3.17
C GLY A 574 6.20 11.82 1.73
N VAL A 575 5.18 12.66 1.53
CA VAL A 575 4.87 13.22 0.19
C VAL A 575 6.01 14.08 -0.32
N LEU A 576 6.56 14.97 0.52
CA LEU A 576 7.68 15.83 0.12
C LEU A 576 8.94 15.01 -0.18
N TRP A 577 9.21 13.95 0.58
CA TRP A 577 10.36 13.08 0.34
C TRP A 577 10.24 12.34 -1.01
N VAL A 578 9.04 11.85 -1.35
CA VAL A 578 8.77 11.27 -2.67
C VAL A 578 8.96 12.32 -3.77
N LEU A 579 8.45 13.54 -3.59
CA LEU A 579 8.63 14.63 -4.56
C LEU A 579 10.09 15.04 -4.77
N VAL A 580 10.93 14.95 -3.73
CA VAL A 580 12.38 15.16 -3.87
C VAL A 580 12.98 14.12 -4.82
N ILE A 581 12.68 12.85 -4.61
CA ILE A 581 13.24 11.74 -5.40
C ILE A 581 12.70 11.77 -6.83
N THR A 582 11.38 11.91 -7.00
CA THR A 582 10.76 11.91 -8.33
C THR A 582 11.09 13.18 -9.12
N GLY A 583 11.19 14.32 -8.45
CA GLY A 583 11.62 15.57 -9.08
C GLY A 583 13.06 15.50 -9.58
N TRP A 584 13.96 14.86 -8.82
CA TRP A 584 15.33 14.62 -9.27
C TRP A 584 15.38 13.61 -10.42
N ALA A 585 14.68 12.49 -10.33
CA ALA A 585 14.65 11.47 -11.38
C ALA A 585 14.05 12.00 -12.69
N ALA A 586 13.14 12.98 -12.62
CA ALA A 586 12.54 13.64 -13.77
C ALA A 586 13.23 14.97 -14.14
N GLN A 587 14.47 15.23 -13.71
CA GLN A 587 15.10 16.54 -13.93
C GLN A 587 15.18 16.96 -15.40
N GLN A 588 15.52 16.04 -16.31
CA GLN A 588 15.54 16.32 -17.74
C GLN A 588 14.18 16.82 -18.25
N ALA A 589 13.09 16.16 -17.83
CA ALA A 589 11.73 16.56 -18.19
C ALA A 589 11.32 17.86 -17.49
N PHE A 590 11.73 18.04 -16.24
CA PHE A 590 11.47 19.25 -15.46
C PHE A 590 12.18 20.46 -16.05
N ALA A 591 13.43 20.32 -16.52
CA ALA A 591 14.24 21.37 -17.14
C ALA A 591 13.65 21.90 -18.47
N ALA A 592 12.82 21.11 -19.16
CA ALA A 592 12.08 21.55 -20.34
C ALA A 592 10.91 22.49 -20.02
N ALA A 593 10.38 22.48 -18.79
CA ALA A 593 9.24 23.32 -18.39
C ALA A 593 9.22 23.68 -16.89
N PRO A 594 10.31 24.16 -16.29
CA PRO A 594 10.37 24.40 -14.84
C PRO A 594 9.42 25.52 -14.40
N VAL A 595 9.28 26.59 -15.21
CA VAL A 595 8.41 27.74 -14.91
C VAL A 595 6.91 27.38 -14.97
N PRO A 596 6.40 26.73 -16.04
CA PRO A 596 5.01 26.26 -16.06
C PRO A 596 4.65 25.32 -14.91
N VAL A 597 5.54 24.38 -14.56
CA VAL A 597 5.31 23.45 -13.44
C VAL A 597 5.23 24.23 -12.12
N PHE A 598 6.14 25.17 -11.90
CA PHE A 598 6.11 26.05 -10.72
C PHE A 598 4.80 26.84 -10.62
N LEU A 599 4.35 27.47 -11.70
CA LEU A 599 3.08 28.22 -11.73
C LEU A 599 1.88 27.31 -11.44
N GLY A 600 1.86 26.08 -11.96
CA GLY A 600 0.83 25.10 -11.66
C GLY A 600 0.78 24.73 -10.18
N VAL A 601 1.93 24.44 -9.57
CA VAL A 601 2.03 24.12 -8.13
C VAL A 601 1.66 25.33 -7.27
N ALA A 602 2.07 26.55 -7.67
CA ALA A 602 1.69 27.78 -7.01
C ALA A 602 0.16 28.01 -7.05
N GLY A 603 -0.47 27.74 -8.19
CA GLY A 603 -1.93 27.79 -8.34
C GLY A 603 -2.63 26.81 -7.40
N VAL A 604 -2.17 25.56 -7.31
CA VAL A 604 -2.71 24.55 -6.39
C VAL A 604 -2.57 25.00 -4.92
N ALA A 605 -1.40 25.52 -4.54
CA ALA A 605 -1.16 26.04 -3.20
C ALA A 605 -2.08 27.24 -2.89
N GLY A 606 -2.25 28.15 -3.84
CA GLY A 606 -3.16 29.30 -3.74
C GLY A 606 -4.62 28.87 -3.55
N VAL A 607 -5.10 27.90 -4.32
CA VAL A 607 -6.45 27.33 -4.16
C VAL A 607 -6.60 26.68 -2.78
N ALA A 608 -5.62 25.91 -2.32
CA ALA A 608 -5.67 25.27 -1.01
C ALA A 608 -5.75 26.30 0.13
N LEU A 609 -4.99 27.39 0.03
CA LEU A 609 -5.04 28.51 0.98
C LEU A 609 -6.37 29.26 0.93
N ALA A 610 -6.91 29.52 -0.28
CA ALA A 610 -8.20 30.17 -0.45
C ALA A 610 -9.35 29.34 0.15
N VAL A 611 -9.37 28.02 -0.12
CA VAL A 611 -10.33 27.09 0.48
C VAL A 611 -10.22 27.11 2.01
N ARG A 612 -9.00 27.09 2.55
CA ARG A 612 -8.80 27.19 4.00
C ARG A 612 -9.33 28.51 4.55
N ALA A 613 -9.04 29.65 3.90
CA ALA A 613 -9.53 30.95 4.33
C ALA A 613 -11.07 31.02 4.32
N LEU A 614 -11.71 30.44 3.29
CA LEU A 614 -13.17 30.36 3.18
C LEU A 614 -13.78 29.47 4.28
N LEU A 615 -13.16 28.33 4.59
CA LEU A 615 -13.61 27.44 5.67
C LEU A 615 -13.48 28.12 7.04
N VAL A 616 -12.36 28.81 7.29
CA VAL A 616 -12.17 29.57 8.55
C VAL A 616 -13.22 30.67 8.68
N ARG A 617 -13.55 31.40 7.61
CA ARG A 617 -14.62 32.42 7.63
C ARG A 617 -16.00 31.82 7.89
N ARG A 618 -16.34 30.68 7.28
CA ARG A 618 -17.66 30.02 7.46
C ARG A 618 -17.86 29.42 8.86
N TYR A 619 -16.80 28.89 9.48
CA TYR A 619 -16.89 28.26 10.80
C TYR A 619 -16.50 29.21 11.96
N GLY A 620 -15.80 30.30 11.69
CA GLY A 620 -15.45 31.34 12.68
C GLY A 620 -16.55 32.37 12.92
N ALA A 621 -17.51 32.53 12.00
CA ALA A 621 -18.64 33.46 12.15
C ALA A 621 -19.80 32.92 13.02
N GLY A 622 -19.69 31.70 13.55
CA GLY A 622 -20.71 31.07 14.40
C GLY A 622 -20.39 31.05 15.89
N SER A 623 -19.36 31.75 16.34
CA SER A 623 -18.91 31.79 17.74
C SER A 623 -18.64 33.22 18.22
N GLY A 624 -19.44 34.18 17.75
CA GLY A 624 -19.47 35.57 18.21
C GLY A 624 -20.79 35.85 18.89
#